data_AF-A0A935B0Q7-F1
#
_entry.id   AF-A0A935B0Q7-F1
#
_cell.length_a   1.000
_cell.length_b   1.000
_cell.length_c   1.000
_cell.angle_alpha   90.00
_cell.angle_beta   90.00
_cell.angle_gamma   90.00
#
_symmetry.space_group_name_H-M   'P 1'
#
loop_
_entity.id
_entity.type
_entity.pdbx_description
1 polymer ?
#
loop_
_entity_poly.entity_id
_entity_poly.type
_entity_poly.pdbx_seq_one_letter_code
_entity_poly.pdbx_strand_id
1 'polypeptide(L)'
;MTNRNLILGAAAVAACLAFTPADANAATPAPAARSRPQAEVIRLKKAAIIDEQTFGRRAEVVSMLIPADWSLKGGYPVDFNAFRWCPENAFAGGFQAQSADGRLAIAAYPAMQTIHFQNPLLAEDARRRAQMGQGFCPQRPPSNLGQFVEQVLVPTMRPGARVLGVEPVPVLQQNIRRQIASMALPPNMSMNGDAAEVVIGYEVQGQQVEEHIYVIGGWRGESAGMGSAGPDTIYSLYTPIIGLRVPAGQFKRHQQQFANIIATMRGNPQYLAAVIAAVQQQRTNIFNNWMGEIRATSAIWRQSWEAANNAAKQKEAAAQQRQSYDVAGAWSDTVLDVQNYKDANGETVQLTGGYNHVFSNRNGEYIQTNDPSYNPAVATGGNWESIAAIPR
;
A
#
# COMPACT_ATOMS: atom_id res chain seq x y z
N MET A 1 -33.57 -1.85 -6.48
CA MET A 1 -32.39 -1.40 -7.26
C MET A 1 -31.19 -2.17 -6.73
N THR A 2 -30.79 -3.21 -7.44
CA THR A 2 -29.90 -4.28 -6.94
C THR A 2 -28.45 -3.89 -7.16
N ASN A 3 -27.74 -3.55 -6.08
CA ASN A 3 -26.34 -3.13 -6.08
C ASN A 3 -25.42 -4.31 -6.42
N ARG A 4 -25.14 -4.53 -7.71
CA ARG A 4 -24.10 -5.45 -8.21
C ARG A 4 -22.76 -4.72 -8.20
N ASN A 5 -22.16 -4.53 -7.03
CA ASN A 5 -20.90 -3.82 -6.90
C ASN A 5 -19.85 -4.63 -6.10
N LEU A 6 -18.73 -4.88 -6.79
CA LEU A 6 -17.39 -5.23 -6.31
C LEU A 6 -17.21 -6.53 -5.50
N ILE A 7 -16.97 -7.61 -6.27
CA ILE A 7 -16.46 -8.89 -5.78
C ILE A 7 -15.03 -9.03 -6.29
N LEU A 8 -14.04 -8.82 -5.41
CA LEU A 8 -12.66 -9.27 -5.62
C LEU A 8 -12.29 -10.34 -4.59
N GLY A 9 -12.82 -10.28 -3.37
CA GLY A 9 -12.56 -11.27 -2.31
C GLY A 9 -13.18 -12.66 -2.56
N ALA A 10 -14.37 -12.75 -3.16
CA ALA A 10 -14.98 -14.04 -3.48
C ALA A 10 -14.86 -14.44 -4.95
N ALA A 11 -14.25 -13.58 -5.77
CA ALA A 11 -13.95 -13.89 -7.15
C ALA A 11 -12.77 -14.86 -7.27
N ALA A 12 -11.99 -15.06 -6.21
CA ALA A 12 -10.90 -16.04 -6.18
C ALA A 12 -11.36 -17.47 -6.48
N VAL A 13 -12.59 -17.84 -6.12
CA VAL A 13 -13.17 -19.15 -6.46
C VAL A 13 -13.97 -19.10 -7.78
N ALA A 14 -14.48 -17.92 -8.18
CA ALA A 14 -15.25 -17.75 -9.42
C ALA A 14 -14.38 -17.55 -10.68
N ALA A 15 -13.14 -17.09 -10.55
CA ALA A 15 -12.23 -16.88 -11.67
C ALA A 15 -11.70 -18.19 -12.30
N CYS A 16 -11.94 -19.34 -11.67
CA CYS A 16 -11.56 -20.66 -12.17
C CYS A 16 -12.43 -21.21 -13.32
N LEU A 17 -13.49 -20.53 -13.77
CA LEU A 17 -14.44 -21.12 -14.74
C LEU A 17 -14.30 -20.66 -16.20
N ALA A 18 -13.24 -19.93 -16.56
CA ALA A 18 -13.02 -19.48 -17.94
C ALA A 18 -11.61 -19.81 -18.46
N PHE A 19 -11.24 -21.09 -18.43
CA PHE A 19 -10.20 -21.62 -19.31
C PHE A 19 -10.87 -22.45 -20.41
N THR A 20 -11.20 -21.81 -21.52
CA THR A 20 -11.38 -22.51 -22.80
C THR A 20 -10.03 -22.47 -23.52
N PRO A 21 -9.33 -23.59 -23.76
CA PRO A 21 -8.20 -23.58 -24.67
C PRO A 21 -8.70 -23.14 -26.05
N ALA A 22 -8.03 -22.14 -26.62
CA ALA A 22 -8.30 -21.67 -27.97
C ALA A 22 -8.02 -22.79 -28.99
N ASP A 23 -8.89 -22.89 -29.98
CA ASP A 23 -8.88 -23.86 -31.07
C ASP A 23 -7.53 -23.91 -31.80
N ALA A 24 -6.87 -25.06 -31.73
CA ALA A 24 -5.79 -25.42 -32.64
C ALA A 24 -6.36 -26.33 -33.75
N ASN A 25 -7.04 -25.73 -34.73
CA ASN A 25 -7.38 -26.40 -35.97
C ASN A 25 -6.27 -26.14 -37.00
N ALA A 26 -5.37 -27.11 -37.15
CA ALA A 26 -4.53 -27.25 -38.33
C ALA A 26 -4.42 -28.74 -38.67
N ALA A 27 -5.14 -29.16 -39.70
CA ALA A 27 -5.07 -30.51 -40.25
C ALA A 27 -3.79 -30.67 -41.08
N THR A 28 -3.05 -31.76 -40.86
CA THR A 28 -1.97 -32.23 -41.75
C THR A 28 -1.90 -33.78 -41.62
N PRO A 29 -1.51 -34.51 -42.69
CA PRO A 29 -1.95 -35.88 -42.91
C PRO A 29 -1.20 -36.95 -42.10
N ALA A 30 -1.87 -38.08 -41.93
CA ALA A 30 -1.45 -39.23 -41.13
C ALA A 30 -0.22 -39.96 -41.71
N PRO A 31 0.75 -40.34 -40.85
CA PRO A 31 1.67 -41.44 -41.13
C PRO A 31 1.34 -42.72 -40.35
N ALA A 32 1.82 -43.82 -40.92
CA ALA A 32 1.58 -45.23 -40.62
C ALA A 32 1.61 -45.68 -39.15
N ALA A 33 0.87 -46.76 -38.90
CA ALA A 33 0.68 -47.45 -37.63
C ALA A 33 1.99 -47.71 -36.87
N ARG A 34 2.29 -46.83 -35.92
CA ARG A 34 3.12 -47.14 -34.76
C ARG A 34 2.26 -47.88 -33.75
N SER A 35 2.86 -48.86 -33.07
CA SER A 35 2.30 -49.52 -31.89
C SER A 35 1.55 -48.51 -31.04
N ARG A 36 0.26 -48.75 -30.80
CA ARG A 36 -0.56 -47.89 -29.93
C ARG A 36 0.23 -47.70 -28.64
N PRO A 37 0.65 -46.48 -28.26
CA PRO A 37 1.10 -46.25 -26.90
C PRO A 37 -0.04 -46.76 -26.01
N GLN A 38 0.25 -47.68 -25.09
CA GLN A 38 -0.71 -48.04 -24.05
C GLN A 38 -1.18 -46.72 -23.48
N ALA A 39 -2.47 -46.42 -23.67
CA ALA A 39 -3.04 -45.19 -23.15
C ALA A 39 -2.71 -45.17 -21.66
N GLU A 40 -1.96 -44.16 -21.22
CA GLU A 40 -1.61 -44.00 -19.82
C GLU A 40 -2.93 -43.83 -19.05
N VAL A 41 -3.39 -44.90 -18.41
CA VAL A 41 -4.67 -44.91 -17.71
C VAL A 41 -4.49 -44.16 -16.40
N ILE A 42 -4.92 -42.90 -16.37
CA ILE A 42 -4.92 -42.10 -15.15
C ILE A 42 -6.18 -42.42 -14.34
N ARG A 43 -6.01 -42.96 -13.13
CA ARG A 43 -7.11 -43.15 -12.18
C ARG A 43 -7.32 -41.87 -11.37
N LEU A 44 -8.55 -41.36 -11.38
CA LEU A 44 -8.93 -40.15 -10.66
C LEU A 44 -9.90 -40.47 -9.52
N LYS A 45 -9.87 -39.66 -8.47
CA LYS A 45 -10.87 -39.66 -7.38
C LYS A 45 -11.42 -38.25 -7.16
N LYS A 46 -12.67 -38.17 -6.70
CA LYS A 46 -13.22 -36.89 -6.22
C LYS A 46 -12.54 -36.53 -4.89
N ALA A 47 -11.99 -35.34 -4.86
CA ALA A 47 -11.47 -34.67 -3.67
C ALA A 47 -12.37 -33.46 -3.38
N ALA A 48 -12.66 -33.19 -2.11
CA ALA A 48 -13.49 -32.07 -1.71
C ALA A 48 -12.95 -31.43 -0.43
N ILE A 49 -12.95 -30.10 -0.40
CA ILE A 49 -12.75 -29.34 0.82
C ILE A 49 -14.12 -29.06 1.42
N ILE A 50 -14.25 -29.45 2.68
CA ILE A 50 -15.49 -29.31 3.44
C ILE A 50 -15.25 -28.29 4.54
N ASP A 51 -16.14 -27.32 4.63
CA ASP A 51 -16.26 -26.45 5.79
C ASP A 51 -17.26 -27.07 6.78
N GLU A 52 -16.85 -27.17 8.04
CA GLU A 52 -17.65 -27.73 9.13
C GLU A 52 -18.00 -26.67 10.19
N GLN A 53 -17.49 -25.43 10.06
CA GLN A 53 -17.48 -24.44 11.12
C GLN A 53 -18.35 -23.20 10.81
N THR A 54 -18.30 -22.66 9.58
CA THR A 54 -18.75 -21.28 9.34
C THR A 54 -20.26 -21.07 9.49
N PHE A 55 -21.07 -22.03 9.03
CA PHE A 55 -22.53 -21.86 8.93
C PHE A 55 -23.32 -22.88 9.76
N GLY A 56 -22.68 -23.48 10.77
CA GLY A 56 -23.32 -24.48 11.64
C GLY A 56 -23.75 -25.76 10.91
N ARG A 57 -23.27 -25.96 9.68
CA ARG A 57 -23.55 -27.12 8.84
C ARG A 57 -22.33 -27.46 8.00
N ARG A 58 -22.16 -28.76 7.77
CA ARG A 58 -21.16 -29.30 6.84
C ARG A 58 -21.50 -28.86 5.42
N ALA A 59 -20.59 -28.14 4.77
CA ALA A 59 -20.77 -27.63 3.41
C ALA A 59 -19.53 -27.90 2.55
N GLU A 60 -19.73 -28.47 1.36
CA GLU A 60 -18.67 -28.53 0.35
C GLU A 60 -18.33 -27.10 -0.10
N VAL A 61 -17.06 -26.71 -0.04
CA VAL A 61 -16.57 -25.40 -0.49
C VAL A 61 -16.12 -25.48 -1.94
N VAL A 62 -15.29 -26.47 -2.22
CA VAL A 62 -14.75 -26.74 -3.55
C VAL A 62 -14.53 -28.25 -3.68
N SER A 63 -14.79 -28.79 -4.87
CA SER A 63 -14.39 -30.14 -5.24
C SER A 63 -13.64 -30.17 -6.56
N MET A 64 -12.85 -31.23 -6.76
CA MET A 64 -12.05 -31.45 -7.96
C MET A 64 -11.73 -32.94 -8.13
N LEU A 65 -11.31 -33.34 -9.33
CA LEU A 65 -10.75 -34.67 -9.57
C LEU A 65 -9.23 -34.59 -9.45
N ILE A 66 -8.64 -35.44 -8.60
CA ILE A 66 -7.19 -35.59 -8.44
C ILE A 66 -6.78 -37.04 -8.71
N PRO A 67 -5.51 -37.32 -9.07
CA PRO A 67 -5.03 -38.69 -9.17
C PRO A 67 -5.29 -39.48 -7.89
N ALA A 68 -5.67 -40.75 -8.04
CA ALA A 68 -6.19 -41.55 -6.94
C ALA A 68 -5.17 -41.76 -5.81
N ASP A 69 -3.89 -41.76 -6.15
CA ASP A 69 -2.73 -41.86 -5.25
C ASP A 69 -2.36 -40.52 -4.58
N TRP A 70 -2.94 -39.40 -5.00
CA TRP A 70 -2.66 -38.11 -4.39
C TRP A 70 -3.38 -37.95 -3.05
N SER A 71 -2.74 -37.22 -2.13
CA SER A 71 -3.34 -36.81 -0.87
C SER A 71 -3.87 -35.37 -0.98
N LEU A 72 -4.98 -35.07 -0.31
CA LEU A 72 -5.53 -33.72 -0.17
C LEU A 72 -5.42 -33.30 1.29
N LYS A 73 -4.86 -32.12 1.55
CA LYS A 73 -4.78 -31.49 2.86
C LYS A 73 -5.26 -30.05 2.79
N GLY A 74 -5.60 -29.48 3.95
CA GLY A 74 -6.06 -28.11 4.09
C GLY A 74 -7.55 -28.05 4.42
N GLY A 75 -8.10 -26.85 4.31
CA GLY A 75 -9.44 -26.56 4.80
C GLY A 75 -9.78 -25.10 4.58
N TYR A 76 -10.99 -24.74 5.00
CA TYR A 76 -11.49 -23.37 4.95
C TYR A 76 -11.87 -22.88 6.35
N PRO A 77 -10.93 -22.87 7.32
CA PRO A 77 -11.23 -22.37 8.64
C PRO A 77 -11.58 -20.89 8.55
N VAL A 78 -12.62 -20.48 9.27
CA VAL A 78 -12.98 -19.07 9.39
C VAL A 78 -12.35 -18.50 10.65
N ASP A 79 -11.45 -17.54 10.46
CA ASP A 79 -10.94 -16.74 11.55
C ASP A 79 -11.97 -15.64 11.87
N PHE A 80 -12.81 -15.89 12.86
CA PHE A 80 -13.83 -14.93 13.31
C PHE A 80 -13.23 -13.65 13.92
N ASN A 81 -12.00 -13.70 14.45
CA ASN A 81 -11.30 -12.50 14.91
C ASN A 81 -10.84 -11.66 13.73
N ALA A 82 -10.27 -12.28 12.69
CA ALA A 82 -10.00 -11.61 11.43
C ALA A 82 -11.31 -11.11 10.79
N PHE A 83 -12.41 -11.87 10.87
CA PHE A 83 -13.71 -11.45 10.31
C PHE A 83 -14.19 -10.12 10.85
N ARG A 84 -13.94 -9.85 12.14
CA ARG A 84 -14.34 -8.61 12.78
C ARG A 84 -13.72 -7.37 12.13
N TRP A 85 -12.49 -7.46 11.63
CA TRP A 85 -11.68 -6.30 11.24
C TRP A 85 -11.18 -6.34 9.78
N CYS A 86 -11.05 -7.54 9.23
CA CYS A 86 -10.54 -7.89 7.90
C CYS A 86 -11.34 -9.09 7.37
N PRO A 87 -12.61 -8.88 7.02
CA PRO A 87 -13.48 -9.97 6.59
C PRO A 87 -12.94 -10.75 5.40
N GLU A 88 -12.06 -10.16 4.58
CA GLU A 88 -11.37 -10.80 3.46
C GLU A 88 -10.30 -11.80 3.90
N ASN A 89 -9.65 -11.54 5.05
CA ASN A 89 -8.67 -12.45 5.65
C ASN A 89 -9.34 -13.55 6.48
N ALA A 90 -10.61 -13.37 6.85
CA ALA A 90 -11.34 -14.35 7.65
C ALA A 90 -11.55 -15.66 6.91
N PHE A 91 -11.67 -15.59 5.59
CA PHE A 91 -11.85 -16.73 4.71
C PHE A 91 -10.51 -17.22 4.15
N ALA A 92 -9.47 -17.27 5.00
CA ALA A 92 -8.10 -17.66 4.68
C ALA A 92 -7.94 -19.19 4.50
N GLY A 93 -8.92 -19.82 3.88
CA GLY A 93 -8.82 -21.22 3.53
C GLY A 93 -7.81 -21.47 2.42
N GLY A 94 -7.11 -22.58 2.55
CA GLY A 94 -6.14 -23.05 1.57
C GLY A 94 -6.14 -24.56 1.53
N PHE A 95 -5.77 -25.12 0.39
CA PHE A 95 -5.62 -26.56 0.26
C PHE A 95 -4.38 -26.91 -0.55
N GLN A 96 -3.92 -28.13 -0.40
CA GLN A 96 -2.88 -28.71 -1.23
C GLN A 96 -3.25 -30.15 -1.56
N ALA A 97 -3.33 -30.45 -2.85
CA ALA A 97 -3.35 -31.83 -3.33
C ALA A 97 -1.96 -32.17 -3.89
N GLN A 98 -1.38 -33.30 -3.48
CA GLN A 98 0.00 -33.66 -3.82
C GLN A 98 0.17 -35.15 -4.10
N SER A 99 1.13 -35.48 -4.96
CA SER A 99 1.60 -36.85 -5.21
C SER A 99 2.16 -37.50 -3.95
N ALA A 100 2.27 -38.84 -3.97
CA ALA A 100 2.83 -39.62 -2.86
C ALA A 100 4.27 -39.20 -2.49
N ASP A 101 5.07 -38.81 -3.48
CA ASP A 101 6.43 -38.28 -3.30
C ASP A 101 6.48 -36.77 -3.00
N GLY A 102 5.33 -36.08 -3.01
CA GLY A 102 5.21 -34.64 -2.71
C GLY A 102 5.83 -33.69 -3.74
N ARG A 103 6.40 -34.20 -4.83
CA ARG A 103 7.09 -33.41 -5.86
C ARG A 103 6.14 -32.77 -6.86
N LEU A 104 4.95 -33.37 -7.06
CA LEU A 104 3.86 -32.76 -7.79
C LEU A 104 2.82 -32.27 -6.78
N ALA A 105 2.40 -31.01 -6.89
CA ALA A 105 1.31 -30.49 -6.09
C ALA A 105 0.54 -29.38 -6.78
N ILE A 106 -0.75 -29.28 -6.45
CA ILE A 106 -1.58 -28.12 -6.71
C ILE A 106 -2.01 -27.54 -5.36
N ALA A 107 -1.81 -26.25 -5.16
CA ALA A 107 -2.15 -25.56 -3.92
C ALA A 107 -3.03 -24.34 -4.19
N ALA A 108 -4.04 -24.12 -3.36
CA ALA A 108 -4.73 -22.84 -3.26
C ALA A 108 -4.28 -22.16 -1.98
N TYR A 109 -3.96 -20.87 -2.08
CA TYR A 109 -3.47 -20.07 -0.98
C TYR A 109 -4.54 -19.12 -0.47
N PRO A 110 -4.48 -18.75 0.82
CA PRO A 110 -5.40 -17.76 1.36
C PRO A 110 -5.25 -16.41 0.65
N ALA A 111 -6.38 -15.74 0.45
CA ALA A 111 -6.38 -14.33 0.11
C ALA A 111 -5.79 -13.52 1.27
N MET A 112 -5.12 -12.42 0.94
CA MET A 112 -4.60 -11.49 1.92
C MET A 112 -4.93 -10.06 1.55
N GLN A 113 -5.70 -9.42 2.42
CA GLN A 113 -5.93 -8.01 2.43
C GLN A 113 -4.98 -7.31 3.40
N THR A 114 -4.41 -6.21 2.92
CA THR A 114 -3.68 -5.23 3.71
C THR A 114 -4.35 -3.87 3.55
N ILE A 115 -4.02 -2.97 4.45
CA ILE A 115 -4.51 -1.59 4.41
C ILE A 115 -3.32 -0.65 4.57
N HIS A 116 -3.41 0.52 3.95
CA HIS A 116 -2.45 1.58 4.07
C HIS A 116 -3.18 2.92 4.18
N PHE A 117 -2.82 3.72 5.18
CA PHE A 117 -3.34 5.06 5.33
C PHE A 117 -2.33 6.06 4.77
N GLN A 118 -2.70 6.79 3.72
CA GLN A 118 -1.89 7.90 3.23
C GLN A 118 -2.05 9.14 4.13
N ASN A 119 -3.22 9.29 4.76
CA ASN A 119 -3.47 10.36 5.71
C ASN A 119 -2.76 10.06 7.05
N PRO A 120 -1.84 10.91 7.52
CA PRO A 120 -1.09 10.66 8.76
C PRO A 120 -1.97 10.53 10.02
N LEU A 121 -3.11 11.22 10.07
CA LEU A 121 -4.04 11.13 11.20
C LEU A 121 -4.70 9.76 11.27
N LEU A 122 -5.15 9.25 10.12
CA LEU A 122 -5.76 7.92 10.03
C LEU A 122 -4.73 6.83 10.33
N ALA A 123 -3.49 7.01 9.85
CA ALA A 123 -2.38 6.13 10.17
C ALA A 123 -2.11 6.06 11.68
N GLU A 124 -2.11 7.21 12.37
CA GLU A 124 -1.88 7.27 13.81
C GLU A 124 -3.04 6.71 14.63
N ASP A 125 -4.29 7.00 14.26
CA ASP A 125 -5.47 6.39 14.87
C ASP A 125 -5.43 4.86 14.76
N ALA A 126 -5.06 4.35 13.58
CA ALA A 126 -4.95 2.92 13.35
C ALA A 126 -3.84 2.26 14.18
N ARG A 127 -2.68 2.90 14.32
CA ARG A 127 -1.59 2.41 15.20
C ARG A 127 -2.04 2.37 16.66
N ARG A 128 -2.68 3.43 17.15
CA ARG A 128 -3.18 3.50 18.53
C ARG A 128 -4.20 2.39 18.80
N ARG A 129 -5.14 2.17 17.88
CA ARG A 129 -6.14 1.08 17.99
C ARG A 129 -5.48 -0.30 17.99
N ALA A 130 -4.50 -0.52 17.12
CA ALA A 130 -3.74 -1.77 17.08
C ALA A 130 -3.04 -2.06 18.43
N GLN A 131 -2.47 -1.03 19.09
CA GLN A 131 -1.88 -1.16 20.42
C GLN A 131 -2.91 -1.53 21.51
N MET A 132 -4.17 -1.12 21.35
CA MET A 132 -5.28 -1.47 22.25
C MET A 132 -5.93 -2.83 21.91
N GLY A 133 -5.32 -3.62 21.02
CA GLY A 133 -5.88 -4.90 20.57
C GLY A 133 -7.11 -4.76 19.66
N GLN A 134 -7.40 -3.55 19.16
CA GLN A 134 -8.39 -3.33 18.11
C GLN A 134 -7.69 -3.44 16.76
N GLY A 135 -7.98 -4.50 16.01
CA GLY A 135 -7.29 -4.78 14.76
C GLY A 135 -7.79 -3.90 13.61
N PHE A 136 -6.87 -3.43 12.78
CA PHE A 136 -7.13 -3.22 11.36
C PHE A 136 -6.43 -4.34 10.59
N CYS A 137 -6.60 -4.35 9.28
CA CYS A 137 -5.79 -5.22 8.44
C CYS A 137 -4.31 -4.92 8.60
N PRO A 138 -3.44 -5.91 8.35
CA PRO A 138 -2.01 -5.68 8.38
C PRO A 138 -1.67 -4.40 7.63
N GLN A 139 -1.07 -3.44 8.34
CA GLN A 139 -0.73 -2.14 7.81
C GLN A 139 0.46 -2.29 6.88
N ARG A 140 0.24 -2.28 5.57
CA ARG A 140 1.30 -2.42 4.56
C ARG A 140 1.00 -1.55 3.35
N PRO A 141 1.99 -0.79 2.84
CA PRO A 141 1.83 -0.08 1.58
C PRO A 141 1.54 -1.09 0.46
N PRO A 142 0.84 -0.69 -0.61
CA PRO A 142 0.65 -1.53 -1.77
C PRO A 142 2.01 -1.96 -2.36
N SER A 143 2.18 -3.26 -2.53
CA SER A 143 3.33 -3.86 -3.22
C SER A 143 2.94 -4.41 -4.58
N ASN A 144 3.92 -4.60 -5.47
CA ASN A 144 3.69 -5.40 -6.68
C ASN A 144 3.56 -6.91 -6.34
N LEU A 145 3.16 -7.72 -7.31
CA LEU A 145 2.83 -9.13 -7.08
C LEU A 145 4.05 -9.98 -6.72
N GLY A 146 5.21 -9.72 -7.33
CA GLY A 146 6.46 -10.40 -6.98
C GLY A 146 6.90 -10.12 -5.55
N GLN A 147 6.86 -8.83 -5.15
CA GLN A 147 7.16 -8.40 -3.79
C GLN A 147 6.18 -8.99 -2.77
N PHE A 148 4.88 -9.07 -3.10
CA PHE A 148 3.92 -9.73 -2.23
C PHE A 148 4.29 -11.21 -2.01
N VAL A 149 4.62 -11.94 -3.08
CA VAL A 149 5.01 -13.35 -2.94
C VAL A 149 6.28 -13.47 -2.11
N GLU A 150 7.30 -12.66 -2.39
CA GLU A 150 8.59 -12.71 -1.71
C GLU A 150 8.51 -12.33 -0.23
N GLN A 151 7.78 -11.27 0.11
CA GLN A 151 7.79 -10.68 1.45
C GLN A 151 6.70 -11.23 2.36
N VAL A 152 5.68 -11.87 1.78
CA VAL A 152 4.48 -12.27 2.52
C VAL A 152 4.17 -13.75 2.34
N LEU A 153 3.98 -14.21 1.10
CA LEU A 153 3.60 -15.60 0.84
C LEU A 153 4.74 -16.56 1.22
N VAL A 154 5.95 -16.31 0.73
CA VAL A 154 7.12 -17.18 0.93
C VAL A 154 7.44 -17.34 2.42
N PRO A 155 7.63 -16.29 3.22
CA PRO A 155 7.99 -16.44 4.63
C PRO A 155 6.92 -17.20 5.44
N THR A 156 5.66 -17.07 5.06
CA THR A 156 4.52 -17.63 5.81
C THR A 156 4.19 -19.06 5.37
N MET A 157 4.22 -19.33 4.06
CA MET A 157 3.65 -20.55 3.46
C MET A 157 4.68 -21.45 2.79
N ARG A 158 5.86 -20.92 2.46
CA ARG A 158 6.97 -21.63 1.79
C ARG A 158 8.32 -21.20 2.36
N PRO A 159 8.56 -21.36 3.67
CA PRO A 159 9.79 -20.92 4.30
C PRO A 159 11.00 -21.56 3.63
N GLY A 160 12.01 -20.75 3.29
CA GLY A 160 13.21 -21.20 2.57
C GLY A 160 13.09 -21.22 1.04
N ALA A 161 11.92 -20.91 0.48
CA ALA A 161 11.80 -20.69 -0.96
C ALA A 161 12.38 -19.33 -1.39
N ARG A 162 12.77 -19.25 -2.67
CA ARG A 162 13.24 -18.01 -3.31
C ARG A 162 12.45 -17.75 -4.58
N VAL A 163 12.23 -16.48 -4.91
CA VAL A 163 11.64 -16.10 -6.19
C VAL A 163 12.67 -16.33 -7.30
N LEU A 164 12.29 -17.08 -8.32
CA LEU A 164 13.10 -17.37 -9.51
C LEU A 164 12.72 -16.44 -10.68
N GLY A 165 11.46 -16.03 -10.76
CA GLY A 165 10.97 -15.18 -11.85
C GLY A 165 9.56 -14.63 -11.58
N VAL A 166 9.24 -13.55 -12.29
CA VAL A 166 7.92 -12.92 -12.30
C VAL A 166 7.56 -12.68 -13.77
N GLU A 167 6.57 -13.41 -14.27
CA GLU A 167 6.12 -13.36 -15.65
C GLU A 167 4.72 -12.72 -15.73
N PRO A 168 4.47 -11.82 -16.70
CA PRO A 168 3.13 -11.28 -16.90
C PRO A 168 2.17 -12.36 -17.40
N VAL A 169 0.88 -12.23 -17.08
CA VAL A 169 -0.19 -13.10 -17.60
C VAL A 169 -1.17 -12.24 -18.40
N PRO A 170 -0.85 -11.86 -19.66
CA PRO A 170 -1.54 -10.76 -20.36
C PRO A 170 -3.05 -10.98 -20.51
N VAL A 171 -3.48 -12.21 -20.77
CA VAL A 171 -4.90 -12.56 -20.89
C VAL A 171 -5.64 -12.27 -19.59
N LEU A 172 -5.06 -12.67 -18.45
CA LEU A 172 -5.66 -12.44 -17.13
C LEU A 172 -5.62 -10.95 -16.75
N GLN A 173 -4.51 -10.27 -17.03
CA GLN A 173 -4.40 -8.82 -16.84
C GLN A 173 -5.46 -8.06 -17.64
N GLN A 174 -5.68 -8.43 -18.90
CA GLN A 174 -6.72 -7.80 -19.74
C GLN A 174 -8.12 -8.08 -19.20
N ASN A 175 -8.40 -9.30 -18.73
CA ASN A 175 -9.68 -9.65 -18.11
C ASN A 175 -9.94 -8.81 -16.86
N ILE A 176 -8.93 -8.66 -15.98
CA ILE A 176 -9.02 -7.83 -14.78
C ILE A 176 -9.26 -6.37 -15.16
N ARG A 177 -8.48 -5.82 -16.10
CA ARG A 177 -8.66 -4.43 -16.56
C ARG A 177 -10.05 -4.18 -17.13
N ARG A 178 -10.57 -5.10 -17.95
CA ARG A 178 -11.95 -5.02 -18.48
C ARG A 178 -13.00 -5.09 -17.37
N GLN A 179 -12.79 -5.95 -16.38
CA GLN A 179 -13.69 -6.08 -15.25
C GLN A 179 -13.70 -4.82 -14.38
N ILE A 180 -12.54 -4.20 -14.14
CA ILE A 180 -12.44 -2.94 -13.40
C ILE A 180 -13.10 -1.80 -14.18
N ALA A 181 -12.83 -1.70 -15.48
CA ALA A 181 -13.38 -0.66 -16.34
C ALA A 181 -14.91 -0.72 -16.49
N SER A 182 -15.52 -1.90 -16.28
CA SER A 182 -16.99 -2.05 -16.29
C SER A 182 -17.65 -1.72 -14.96
N MET A 183 -16.88 -1.42 -13.90
CA MET A 183 -17.43 -1.05 -12.60
C MET A 183 -17.78 0.44 -12.56
N ALA A 184 -19.00 0.74 -12.09
CA ALA A 184 -19.38 2.11 -11.75
C ALA A 184 -18.80 2.49 -10.39
N LEU A 185 -17.55 2.96 -10.37
CA LEU A 185 -16.90 3.43 -9.16
C LEU A 185 -17.39 4.84 -8.80
N PRO A 186 -17.70 5.12 -7.52
CA PRO A 186 -17.94 6.48 -7.06
C PRO A 186 -16.73 7.40 -7.34
N PRO A 187 -16.93 8.71 -7.53
CA PRO A 187 -15.83 9.64 -7.85
C PRO A 187 -14.69 9.68 -6.82
N ASN A 188 -14.99 9.37 -5.56
CA ASN A 188 -14.02 9.33 -4.47
C ASN A 188 -13.28 8.00 -4.34
N MET A 189 -13.47 7.08 -5.29
CA MET A 189 -12.91 5.74 -5.28
C MET A 189 -12.11 5.47 -6.54
N SER A 190 -10.92 4.90 -6.37
CA SER A 190 -10.09 4.44 -7.47
C SER A 190 -9.69 2.99 -7.22
N MET A 191 -9.43 2.24 -8.29
CA MET A 191 -9.05 0.84 -8.18
C MET A 191 -8.13 0.44 -9.33
N ASN A 192 -7.17 -0.41 -9.03
CA ASN A 192 -6.37 -1.09 -10.04
C ASN A 192 -6.36 -2.60 -9.78
N GLY A 193 -5.80 -3.33 -10.73
CA GLY A 193 -5.59 -4.77 -10.60
C GLY A 193 -4.61 -5.25 -11.65
N ASP A 194 -3.90 -6.31 -11.28
CA ASP A 194 -2.88 -6.95 -12.07
C ASP A 194 -2.87 -8.46 -11.81
N ALA A 195 -2.19 -9.19 -12.68
CA ALA A 195 -1.93 -10.61 -12.52
C ALA A 195 -0.54 -10.98 -13.02
N ALA A 196 0.11 -11.90 -12.31
CA ALA A 196 1.42 -12.40 -12.65
C ALA A 196 1.53 -13.88 -12.30
N GLU A 197 2.41 -14.57 -13.02
CA GLU A 197 2.96 -15.85 -12.62
C GLU A 197 4.27 -15.58 -11.87
N VAL A 198 4.33 -15.98 -10.61
CA VAL A 198 5.54 -15.89 -9.80
C VAL A 198 6.08 -17.30 -9.62
N VAL A 199 7.28 -17.55 -10.15
CA VAL A 199 7.94 -18.84 -10.01
C VAL A 199 8.83 -18.79 -8.79
N ILE A 200 8.65 -19.74 -7.87
CA ILE A 200 9.51 -19.90 -6.70
C ILE A 200 10.25 -21.23 -6.75
N GLY A 201 11.45 -21.29 -6.17
CA GLY A 201 12.28 -22.50 -6.11
C GLY A 201 12.64 -22.86 -4.68
N TYR A 202 12.58 -24.16 -4.35
CA TYR A 202 12.94 -24.69 -3.03
C TYR A 202 13.16 -26.21 -3.10
N GLU A 203 13.47 -26.82 -1.95
CA GLU A 203 13.67 -28.26 -1.84
C GLU A 203 12.47 -28.95 -1.17
N VAL A 204 12.10 -30.10 -1.73
CA VAL A 204 11.18 -31.06 -1.12
C VAL A 204 11.89 -32.40 -1.03
N GLN A 205 12.11 -32.89 0.19
CA GLN A 205 12.80 -34.17 0.44
C GLN A 205 14.18 -34.25 -0.27
N GLY A 206 14.94 -33.15 -0.26
CA GLY A 206 16.27 -33.06 -0.90
C GLY A 206 16.24 -33.00 -2.43
N GLN A 207 15.08 -32.83 -3.05
CA GLN A 207 14.92 -32.64 -4.49
C GLN A 207 14.49 -31.20 -4.79
N GLN A 208 15.16 -30.57 -5.76
CA GLN A 208 14.81 -29.23 -6.22
C GLN A 208 13.47 -29.24 -6.94
N VAL A 209 12.57 -28.37 -6.52
CA VAL A 209 11.27 -28.15 -7.13
C VAL A 209 11.12 -26.68 -7.52
N GLU A 210 10.32 -26.46 -8.55
CA GLU A 210 9.78 -25.15 -8.90
C GLU A 210 8.28 -25.15 -8.63
N GLU A 211 7.75 -24.02 -8.15
CA GLU A 211 6.32 -23.81 -7.97
C GLU A 211 5.89 -22.54 -8.70
N HIS A 212 4.98 -22.70 -9.66
CA HIS A 212 4.43 -21.63 -10.47
C HIS A 212 3.16 -21.11 -9.80
N ILE A 213 3.23 -19.91 -9.22
CA ILE A 213 2.14 -19.30 -8.45
C ILE A 213 1.45 -18.24 -9.29
N TYR A 214 0.19 -18.49 -9.67
CA TYR A 214 -0.64 -17.51 -10.35
C TYR A 214 -1.29 -16.57 -9.33
N VAL A 215 -0.87 -15.32 -9.31
CA VAL A 215 -1.34 -14.30 -8.37
C VAL A 215 -2.18 -13.27 -9.09
N ILE A 216 -3.35 -12.96 -8.54
CA ILE A 216 -4.11 -11.75 -8.84
C ILE A 216 -3.95 -10.81 -7.66
N GLY A 217 -3.68 -9.54 -7.92
CA GLY A 217 -3.70 -8.55 -6.86
C GLY A 217 -3.97 -7.16 -7.38
N GLY A 218 -4.28 -6.26 -6.45
CA GLY A 218 -4.59 -4.88 -6.77
C GLY A 218 -4.88 -4.09 -5.52
N TRP A 219 -5.20 -2.83 -5.72
CA TRP A 219 -5.58 -1.94 -4.65
C TRP A 219 -6.82 -1.14 -5.02
N ARG A 220 -7.56 -0.76 -3.99
CA ARG A 220 -8.67 0.18 -4.04
C ARG A 220 -8.38 1.32 -3.10
N GLY A 221 -8.38 2.54 -3.63
CA GLY A 221 -8.21 3.77 -2.91
C GLY A 221 -9.56 4.41 -2.63
N GLU A 222 -9.69 5.00 -1.45
CA GLU A 222 -10.84 5.81 -1.05
C GLU A 222 -10.37 7.15 -0.53
N SER A 223 -11.00 8.23 -0.99
CA SER A 223 -10.86 9.55 -0.40
C SER A 223 -12.09 9.88 0.44
N ALA A 224 -11.85 10.38 1.65
CA ALA A 224 -12.86 10.93 2.54
C ALA A 224 -13.01 12.46 2.37
N GLY A 225 -12.32 13.06 1.37
CA GLY A 225 -12.35 14.50 1.14
C GLY A 225 -11.58 15.30 2.19
N MET A 226 -10.65 14.66 2.92
CA MET A 226 -9.88 15.28 4.01
C MET A 226 -8.67 16.09 3.52
N GLY A 227 -8.73 16.64 2.30
CA GLY A 227 -7.75 17.57 1.75
C GLY A 227 -6.48 16.94 1.16
N SER A 228 -6.38 15.61 1.04
CA SER A 228 -5.26 14.96 0.36
C SER A 228 -5.48 14.92 -1.17
N ALA A 229 -4.40 15.04 -1.94
CA ALA A 229 -4.44 14.96 -3.41
C ALA A 229 -4.64 13.52 -3.94
N GLY A 230 -4.96 12.56 -3.07
CA GLY A 230 -5.03 11.13 -3.37
C GLY A 230 -6.01 10.39 -2.45
N PRO A 231 -6.04 9.05 -2.49
CA PRO A 231 -6.87 8.27 -1.59
C PRO A 231 -6.33 8.34 -0.15
N ASP A 232 -7.15 8.78 0.80
CA ASP A 232 -6.81 8.81 2.23
C ASP A 232 -6.51 7.40 2.79
N THR A 233 -7.21 6.39 2.25
CA THR A 233 -7.06 4.97 2.62
C THR A 233 -6.94 4.11 1.38
N ILE A 234 -5.99 3.18 1.39
CA ILE A 234 -5.78 2.18 0.33
C ILE A 234 -5.94 0.79 0.93
N TYR A 235 -6.80 -0.02 0.32
CA TYR A 235 -6.96 -1.43 0.60
C TYR A 235 -6.31 -2.21 -0.52
N SER A 236 -5.34 -3.06 -0.20
CA SER A 236 -4.72 -3.96 -1.17
C SER A 236 -5.20 -5.37 -0.93
N LEU A 237 -5.60 -6.07 -1.99
CA LEU A 237 -6.00 -7.47 -1.92
C LEU A 237 -5.09 -8.26 -2.85
N TYR A 238 -4.49 -9.32 -2.31
CA TYR A 238 -3.63 -10.25 -3.01
C TYR A 238 -4.20 -11.64 -2.85
N THR A 239 -4.44 -12.30 -3.98
CA THR A 239 -5.03 -13.63 -4.00
C THR A 239 -4.20 -14.51 -4.91
N PRO A 240 -3.38 -15.41 -4.37
CA PRO A 240 -2.80 -16.46 -5.18
C PRO A 240 -3.93 -17.41 -5.52
N ILE A 241 -4.26 -17.52 -6.81
CA ILE A 241 -5.34 -18.38 -7.24
C ILE A 241 -4.91 -19.83 -7.04
N ILE A 242 -3.73 -20.19 -7.58
CA ILE A 242 -3.21 -21.56 -7.61
C ILE A 242 -1.67 -21.54 -7.69
N GLY A 243 -1.02 -22.38 -6.89
CA GLY A 243 0.39 -22.79 -7.04
C GLY A 243 0.50 -24.18 -7.66
N LEU A 244 1.39 -24.34 -8.64
CA LEU A 244 1.65 -25.60 -9.33
C LEU A 244 3.11 -26.02 -9.11
N ARG A 245 3.32 -27.01 -8.25
CA ARG A 245 4.65 -27.53 -7.92
C ARG A 245 5.03 -28.70 -8.83
N VAL A 246 6.25 -28.66 -9.34
CA VAL A 246 6.88 -29.72 -10.14
C VAL A 246 8.36 -29.87 -9.78
N PRO A 247 9.00 -31.02 -10.10
CA PRO A 247 10.45 -31.07 -10.14
C PRO A 247 11.01 -29.96 -11.04
N ALA A 248 12.12 -29.34 -10.64
CA ALA A 248 12.70 -28.21 -11.37
C ALA A 248 12.91 -28.54 -12.87
N GLY A 249 12.51 -27.62 -13.75
CA GLY A 249 12.58 -27.78 -15.20
C GLY A 249 11.54 -28.73 -15.81
N GLN A 250 10.57 -29.24 -15.05
CA GLN A 250 9.56 -30.19 -15.54
C GLN A 250 8.15 -29.59 -15.70
N PHE A 251 7.97 -28.27 -15.54
CA PHE A 251 6.65 -27.65 -15.65
C PHE A 251 5.91 -27.98 -16.95
N LYS A 252 6.56 -27.82 -18.11
CA LYS A 252 5.97 -28.11 -19.43
C LYS A 252 5.47 -29.56 -19.56
N ARG A 253 6.15 -30.51 -18.90
CA ARG A 253 5.78 -31.94 -18.93
C ARG A 253 4.47 -32.19 -18.17
N HIS A 254 4.23 -31.46 -17.09
CA HIS A 254 3.08 -31.67 -16.19
C HIS A 254 1.94 -30.66 -16.40
N GLN A 255 2.12 -29.66 -17.28
CA GLN A 255 1.13 -28.61 -17.52
C GLN A 255 -0.26 -29.16 -17.85
N GLN A 256 -0.36 -30.17 -18.74
CA GLN A 256 -1.65 -30.77 -19.10
C GLN A 256 -2.30 -31.50 -17.92
N GLN A 257 -1.51 -32.15 -17.06
CA GLN A 257 -2.01 -32.83 -15.86
C GLN A 257 -2.67 -31.82 -14.92
N PHE A 258 -2.04 -30.66 -14.69
CA PHE A 258 -2.64 -29.60 -13.87
C PHE A 258 -3.85 -28.96 -14.54
N ALA A 259 -3.79 -28.69 -15.84
CA ALA A 259 -4.93 -28.16 -16.57
C ALA A 259 -6.16 -29.05 -16.44
N ASN A 260 -5.99 -30.38 -16.50
CA ASN A 260 -7.08 -31.33 -16.29
C ASN A 260 -7.65 -31.28 -14.87
N ILE A 261 -6.80 -31.18 -13.83
CA ILE A 261 -7.26 -31.04 -12.44
C ILE A 261 -8.06 -29.74 -12.29
N ILE A 262 -7.49 -28.60 -12.75
CA ILE A 262 -8.11 -27.27 -12.66
C ILE A 262 -9.46 -27.25 -13.39
N ALA A 263 -9.55 -27.84 -14.59
CA ALA A 263 -10.78 -27.91 -15.37
C ALA A 263 -11.93 -28.66 -14.67
N THR A 264 -11.61 -29.50 -13.68
CA THR A 264 -12.60 -30.22 -12.87
C THR A 264 -12.94 -29.52 -11.55
N MET A 265 -12.24 -28.43 -11.20
CA MET A 265 -12.52 -27.67 -9.99
C MET A 265 -13.91 -27.04 -10.07
N ARG A 266 -14.72 -27.26 -9.04
CA ARG A 266 -16.07 -26.72 -8.90
C ARG A 266 -16.20 -26.11 -7.52
N GLY A 267 -16.28 -24.78 -7.46
CA GLY A 267 -16.69 -24.08 -6.23
C GLY A 267 -18.19 -24.26 -6.00
N ASN A 268 -18.60 -24.38 -4.74
CA ASN A 268 -20.02 -24.42 -4.38
C ASN A 268 -20.61 -23.00 -4.44
N PRO A 269 -21.48 -22.69 -5.41
CA PRO A 269 -21.99 -21.34 -5.60
C PRO A 269 -22.81 -20.84 -4.41
N GLN A 270 -23.51 -21.74 -3.69
CA GLN A 270 -24.30 -21.35 -2.52
C GLN A 270 -23.42 -20.97 -1.34
N TYR A 271 -22.34 -21.72 -1.12
CA TYR A 271 -21.35 -21.41 -0.10
C TYR A 271 -20.67 -20.07 -0.38
N LEU A 272 -20.20 -19.88 -1.62
CA LEU A 272 -19.55 -18.62 -2.03
C LEU A 272 -20.47 -17.42 -1.91
N ALA A 273 -21.73 -17.54 -2.33
CA ALA A 273 -22.73 -16.48 -2.14
C ALA A 273 -22.95 -16.14 -0.67
N ALA A 274 -23.01 -17.14 0.22
CA ALA A 274 -23.16 -16.91 1.66
C ALA A 274 -21.93 -16.18 2.26
N VAL A 275 -20.72 -16.59 1.87
CA VAL A 275 -19.48 -15.92 2.27
C VAL A 275 -19.45 -14.48 1.76
N ILE A 276 -19.78 -14.23 0.48
CA ILE A 276 -19.88 -12.89 -0.08
C ILE A 276 -20.83 -12.02 0.74
N ALA A 277 -22.04 -12.52 1.00
CA ALA A 277 -23.04 -11.77 1.75
C ALA A 277 -22.55 -11.42 3.15
N ALA A 278 -21.93 -12.38 3.85
CA ALA A 278 -21.35 -12.18 5.18
C ALA A 278 -20.23 -11.12 5.17
N VAL A 279 -19.27 -11.22 4.24
CA VAL A 279 -18.20 -10.23 4.07
C VAL A 279 -18.77 -8.84 3.81
N GLN A 280 -19.75 -8.72 2.91
CA GLN A 280 -20.33 -7.42 2.57
C GLN A 280 -21.09 -6.80 3.74
N GLN A 281 -21.88 -7.59 4.46
CA GLN A 281 -22.56 -7.12 5.67
C GLN A 281 -21.56 -6.62 6.71
N GLN A 282 -20.49 -7.37 6.94
CA GLN A 282 -19.47 -7.01 7.92
C GLN A 282 -18.68 -5.77 7.52
N ARG A 283 -18.35 -5.61 6.23
CA ARG A 283 -17.75 -4.36 5.70
C ARG A 283 -18.62 -3.15 6.01
N THR A 284 -19.92 -3.24 5.76
CA THR A 284 -20.85 -2.15 6.07
C THR A 284 -20.88 -1.83 7.56
N ASN A 285 -20.87 -2.85 8.43
CA ASN A 285 -20.82 -2.65 9.88
C ASN A 285 -19.52 -1.97 10.33
N ILE A 286 -18.36 -2.44 9.87
CA ILE A 286 -17.05 -1.86 10.18
C ILE A 286 -17.01 -0.39 9.73
N PHE A 287 -17.39 -0.12 8.49
CA PHE A 287 -17.39 1.24 7.94
C PHE A 287 -18.31 2.18 8.71
N ASN A 288 -19.55 1.75 9.00
CA ASN A 288 -20.50 2.57 9.74
C ASN A 288 -20.03 2.87 11.17
N ASN A 289 -19.46 1.88 11.87
CA ASN A 289 -18.92 2.06 13.20
C ASN A 289 -17.71 3.01 13.19
N TRP A 290 -16.77 2.80 12.27
CA TRP A 290 -15.58 3.63 12.12
C TRP A 290 -15.94 5.07 11.75
N MET A 291 -16.84 5.28 10.79
CA MET A 291 -17.31 6.62 10.42
C MET A 291 -18.15 7.29 11.51
N GLY A 292 -18.95 6.53 12.27
CA GLY A 292 -19.67 7.02 13.44
C GLY A 292 -18.71 7.54 14.51
N GLU A 293 -17.66 6.78 14.81
CA GLU A 293 -16.61 7.15 15.76
C GLU A 293 -15.78 8.32 15.25
N ILE A 294 -15.39 8.34 13.95
CA ILE A 294 -14.71 9.49 13.34
C ILE A 294 -15.59 10.73 13.45
N ARG A 295 -16.90 10.66 13.15
CA ARG A 295 -17.80 11.82 13.28
C ARG A 295 -17.91 12.29 14.72
N ALA A 296 -18.08 11.38 15.68
CA ALA A 296 -18.13 11.69 17.11
C ALA A 296 -16.81 12.32 17.62
N THR A 297 -15.68 11.83 17.11
CA THR A 297 -14.35 12.35 17.45
C THR A 297 -13.92 13.50 16.52
N SER A 298 -14.62 13.81 15.44
CA SER A 298 -14.18 14.79 14.42
C SER A 298 -14.17 16.23 14.94
N ALA A 299 -14.95 16.53 15.99
CA ALA A 299 -14.85 17.78 16.72
C ALA A 299 -13.53 17.84 17.52
N ILE A 300 -13.16 16.74 18.17
CA ILE A 300 -11.91 16.58 18.92
C ILE A 300 -10.72 16.57 17.95
N TRP A 301 -10.82 15.88 16.82
CA TRP A 301 -9.78 15.85 15.79
C TRP A 301 -9.63 17.19 15.07
N ARG A 302 -10.71 17.93 14.76
CA ARG A 302 -10.59 19.32 14.26
C ARG A 302 -9.88 20.21 15.26
N GLN A 303 -10.26 20.16 16.54
CA GLN A 303 -9.60 20.91 17.60
C GLN A 303 -8.14 20.48 17.79
N SER A 304 -7.84 19.18 17.69
CA SER A 304 -6.49 18.63 17.81
C SER A 304 -5.64 18.93 16.58
N TRP A 305 -6.24 19.02 15.39
CA TRP A 305 -5.58 19.43 14.16
C TRP A 305 -5.34 20.92 14.12
N GLU A 306 -6.31 21.75 14.53
CA GLU A 306 -6.10 23.18 14.74
C GLU A 306 -5.02 23.41 15.80
N ALA A 307 -5.03 22.67 16.92
CA ALA A 307 -4.00 22.75 17.94
C ALA A 307 -2.63 22.27 17.45
N ALA A 308 -2.55 21.17 16.71
CA ALA A 308 -1.31 20.64 16.14
C ALA A 308 -0.76 21.53 15.02
N ASN A 309 -1.64 22.10 14.19
CA ASN A 309 -1.29 23.01 13.11
C ASN A 309 -0.93 24.41 13.67
N ASN A 310 -1.55 24.83 14.76
CA ASN A 310 -1.14 26.02 15.52
C ASN A 310 0.19 25.79 16.25
N ALA A 311 0.44 24.60 16.80
CA ALA A 311 1.72 24.24 17.41
C ALA A 311 2.84 24.09 16.37
N ALA A 312 2.53 23.56 15.17
CA ALA A 312 3.45 23.51 14.04
C ALA A 312 3.73 24.92 13.50
N LYS A 313 2.71 25.76 13.30
CA LYS A 313 2.88 27.18 12.97
C LYS A 313 3.60 27.96 14.05
N GLN A 314 3.45 27.63 15.34
CA GLN A 314 4.21 28.23 16.43
C GLN A 314 5.67 27.75 16.45
N LYS A 315 5.94 26.47 16.14
CA LYS A 315 7.30 25.96 15.96
C LYS A 315 7.98 26.54 14.73
N GLU A 316 7.23 26.72 13.65
CA GLU A 316 7.69 27.30 12.38
C GLU A 316 7.84 28.82 12.49
N ALA A 317 6.95 29.51 13.21
CA ALA A 317 7.12 30.90 13.61
C ALA A 317 8.29 31.07 14.57
N ALA A 318 8.52 30.16 15.54
CA ALA A 318 9.69 30.18 16.41
C ALA A 318 10.99 29.83 15.66
N ALA A 319 10.94 28.98 14.62
CA ALA A 319 12.05 28.67 13.73
C ALA A 319 12.34 29.83 12.76
N GLN A 320 11.31 30.49 12.23
CA GLN A 320 11.40 31.73 11.45
C GLN A 320 11.88 32.89 12.32
N GLN A 321 11.48 32.98 13.59
CA GLN A 321 12.02 33.98 14.52
C GLN A 321 13.51 33.71 14.75
N ARG A 322 13.91 32.46 14.99
CA ARG A 322 15.33 32.06 15.10
C ARG A 322 16.14 32.30 13.81
N GLN A 323 15.57 32.09 12.62
CA GLN A 323 16.22 32.43 11.34
C GLN A 323 16.23 33.94 11.07
N SER A 324 15.22 34.69 11.51
CA SER A 324 15.14 36.14 11.32
C SER A 324 16.18 36.89 12.15
N TYR A 325 16.62 36.32 13.28
CA TYR A 325 17.73 36.88 14.06
C TYR A 325 19.11 36.64 13.41
N ASP A 326 19.27 35.60 12.58
CA ASP A 326 20.58 35.23 11.99
C ASP A 326 20.76 35.78 10.55
N VAL A 327 19.66 35.93 9.80
CA VAL A 327 19.70 36.45 8.41
C VAL A 327 19.66 37.99 8.36
N ALA A 328 19.11 38.65 9.38
CA ALA A 328 19.08 40.12 9.45
C ALA A 328 20.46 40.74 9.76
N GLY A 329 21.31 40.05 10.52
CA GLY A 329 22.68 40.51 10.81
C GLY A 329 23.62 40.38 9.60
N ALA A 330 23.55 39.27 8.87
CA ALA A 330 24.45 38.99 7.75
C ALA A 330 24.13 39.79 6.46
N TRP A 331 22.90 40.30 6.30
CA TRP A 331 22.50 41.08 5.13
C TRP A 331 22.83 42.58 5.26
N SER A 332 22.87 43.12 6.48
CA SER A 332 23.19 44.54 6.76
C SER A 332 24.66 44.88 6.47
N ASP A 333 25.58 43.95 6.73
CA ASP A 333 27.03 44.21 6.61
C ASP A 333 27.57 44.12 5.17
N THR A 334 26.79 43.59 4.21
CA THR A 334 27.31 43.28 2.87
C THR A 334 26.77 44.18 1.75
N VAL A 335 25.72 44.99 1.99
CA VAL A 335 25.00 45.69 0.89
C VAL A 335 24.95 47.23 1.01
N LEU A 336 25.17 47.86 2.18
CA LEU A 336 24.85 49.29 2.37
C LEU A 336 25.99 50.22 2.84
N ASP A 337 27.25 49.80 2.76
CA ASP A 337 28.45 50.64 3.07
C ASP A 337 28.29 51.51 4.34
N VAL A 338 27.84 50.89 5.43
CA VAL A 338 27.64 51.53 6.73
C VAL A 338 28.95 51.56 7.54
N GLN A 339 29.12 52.60 8.37
CA GLN A 339 30.29 52.80 9.21
C GLN A 339 29.88 52.98 10.67
N ASN A 340 30.69 52.45 11.60
CA ASN A 340 30.42 52.53 13.04
C ASN A 340 30.93 53.86 13.60
N TYR A 341 30.13 54.51 14.45
CA TYR A 341 30.47 55.73 15.18
C TYR A 341 30.22 55.53 16.68
N LYS A 342 30.94 56.28 17.52
CA LYS A 342 30.64 56.37 18.95
C LYS A 342 29.94 57.69 19.22
N ASP A 343 28.72 57.64 19.72
CA ASP A 343 27.91 58.84 19.91
C ASP A 343 28.22 59.59 21.21
N ALA A 344 27.58 60.75 21.40
CA ALA A 344 27.73 61.60 22.59
C ALA A 344 27.28 60.93 23.90
N ASN A 345 26.53 59.84 23.83
CA ASN A 345 26.13 59.02 24.97
C ASN A 345 27.10 57.85 25.21
N GLY A 346 28.09 57.67 24.33
CA GLY A 346 29.10 56.62 24.42
C GLY A 346 28.68 55.29 23.81
N GLU A 347 27.55 55.24 23.11
CA GLU A 347 27.03 54.04 22.45
C GLU A 347 27.57 53.92 21.02
N THR A 348 27.73 52.68 20.55
CA THR A 348 28.18 52.43 19.17
C THR A 348 26.97 52.36 18.26
N VAL A 349 26.93 53.21 17.24
CA VAL A 349 25.84 53.29 16.27
C VAL A 349 26.34 53.12 14.83
N GLN A 350 25.53 52.47 14.00
CA GLN A 350 25.80 52.30 12.57
C GLN A 350 25.08 53.39 11.79
N LEU A 351 25.84 54.21 11.06
CA LEU A 351 25.31 55.25 10.19
C LEU A 351 25.81 55.05 8.77
N THR A 352 25.07 55.54 7.78
CA THR A 352 25.41 55.41 6.36
C THR A 352 26.78 56.05 6.07
N GLY A 353 27.67 55.34 5.37
CA GLY A 353 28.96 55.88 4.94
C GLY A 353 28.83 56.95 3.84
N GLY A 354 29.89 57.74 3.63
CA GLY A 354 29.96 58.75 2.54
C GLY A 354 29.79 60.21 2.96
N TYR A 355 29.74 60.50 4.28
CA TYR A 355 29.66 61.85 4.82
C TYR A 355 30.89 62.20 5.68
N ASN A 356 31.49 63.36 5.42
CA ASN A 356 32.75 63.82 6.03
C ASN A 356 32.58 64.32 7.47
N HIS A 357 31.36 64.74 7.83
CA HIS A 357 31.05 65.28 9.14
C HIS A 357 29.78 64.63 9.68
N VAL A 358 29.88 64.10 10.91
CA VAL A 358 28.77 63.47 11.61
C VAL A 358 28.68 64.05 13.01
N PHE A 359 27.47 64.42 13.42
CA PHE A 359 27.19 65.02 14.71
C PHE A 359 26.13 64.21 15.44
N SER A 360 26.24 64.15 16.77
CA SER A 360 25.23 63.56 17.65
C SER A 360 24.91 64.47 18.82
N ASN A 361 23.73 64.30 19.42
CA ASN A 361 23.37 64.93 20.68
C ASN A 361 22.96 63.89 21.72
N ARG A 362 22.81 64.31 22.98
CA ARG A 362 22.45 63.40 24.08
C ARG A 362 21.00 62.90 24.03
N ASN A 363 20.19 63.43 23.13
CA ASN A 363 18.82 62.99 22.90
C ASN A 363 18.74 61.82 21.90
N GLY A 364 19.88 61.37 21.36
CA GLY A 364 19.94 60.24 20.42
C GLY A 364 19.64 60.63 18.97
N GLU A 365 19.84 61.90 18.60
CA GLU A 365 19.67 62.38 17.23
C GLU A 365 21.03 62.50 16.51
N TYR A 366 21.02 62.34 15.18
CA TYR A 366 22.23 62.34 14.35
C TYR A 366 22.08 63.22 13.10
N ILE A 367 23.14 63.94 12.75
CA ILE A 367 23.22 64.75 11.52
C ILE A 367 24.46 64.33 10.73
N GLN A 368 24.30 64.02 9.44
CA GLN A 368 25.39 63.71 8.51
C GLN A 368 25.47 64.78 7.41
N THR A 369 26.64 65.36 7.19
CA THR A 369 26.84 66.42 6.17
C THR A 369 28.23 66.37 5.55
N ASN A 370 28.33 66.90 4.33
CA ASN A 370 29.59 67.11 3.61
C ASN A 370 29.99 68.59 3.53
N ASP A 371 29.17 69.49 4.07
CA ASP A 371 29.46 70.93 4.12
C ASP A 371 30.38 71.22 5.32
N PRO A 372 31.63 71.65 5.09
CA PRO A 372 32.61 71.90 6.15
C PRO A 372 32.30 73.14 6.99
N SER A 373 31.35 73.98 6.56
CA SER A 373 30.92 75.19 7.27
C SER A 373 29.62 75.00 8.06
N TYR A 374 29.04 73.81 8.02
CA TYR A 374 27.76 73.52 8.67
C TYR A 374 27.88 73.52 10.20
N ASN A 375 27.12 74.41 10.85
CA ASN A 375 27.03 74.48 12.32
C ASN A 375 25.64 74.01 12.81
N PRO A 376 25.53 72.79 13.35
CA PRO A 376 24.24 72.22 13.75
C PRO A 376 23.56 72.98 14.90
N ALA A 377 24.34 73.61 15.80
CA ALA A 377 23.80 74.37 16.92
C ALA A 377 23.05 75.64 16.47
N VAL A 378 23.45 76.23 15.34
CA VAL A 378 22.78 77.41 14.75
C VAL A 378 21.60 77.00 13.86
N ALA A 379 21.76 75.92 13.08
CA ALA A 379 20.77 75.50 12.10
C ALA A 379 19.55 74.81 12.72
N THR A 380 19.74 74.07 13.81
CA THR A 380 18.69 73.22 14.40
C THR A 380 18.41 73.52 15.88
N GLY A 381 19.26 74.33 16.52
CA GLY A 381 19.23 74.54 17.97
C GLY A 381 19.69 73.28 18.74
N GLY A 382 20.21 73.46 19.95
CA GLY A 382 20.66 72.36 20.82
C GLY A 382 22.16 72.13 20.86
N ASN A 383 22.59 71.21 21.74
CA ASN A 383 24.00 70.88 21.98
C ASN A 383 24.41 69.67 21.14
N TRP A 384 25.25 69.92 20.14
CA TRP A 384 25.72 68.92 19.18
C TRP A 384 27.21 68.69 19.32
N GLU A 385 27.62 67.44 19.33
CA GLU A 385 29.01 67.00 19.42
C GLU A 385 29.41 66.28 18.14
N SER A 386 30.56 66.64 17.57
CA SER A 386 31.10 65.98 16.39
C SER A 386 31.64 64.61 16.79
N ILE A 387 31.28 63.59 16.03
CA ILE A 387 31.67 62.20 16.30
C ILE A 387 32.45 61.61 15.14
N ALA A 388 33.54 60.94 15.48
CA ALA A 388 34.43 60.32 14.50
C ALA A 388 34.03 58.86 14.27
N ALA A 389 34.23 58.40 13.03
CA ALA A 389 34.08 56.99 12.71
C ALA A 389 35.13 56.18 13.49
N ILE A 390 34.68 55.04 14.01
CA ILE A 390 35.57 54.07 14.63
C ILE A 390 36.30 53.34 13.49
N PRO A 391 37.65 53.36 13.46
CA PRO A 391 38.40 52.58 12.47
C PRO A 391 38.04 51.10 12.58
N ARG A 392 37.90 50.43 11.44
CA ARG A 392 37.59 48.99 11.40
C ARG A 392 38.70 48.17 12.04
#